data_AF-A0A9W8NCK7-F1
#
_entry.id   AF-A0A9W8NCK7-F1
#
_cell.length_a   1.000
_cell.length_b   1.000
_cell.length_c   1.000
_cell.angle_alpha   90.00
_cell.angle_beta   90.00
_cell.angle_gamma   90.00
#
_symmetry.space_group_name_H-M   'P 1'
#
loop_
_entity.id
_entity.type
_entity.pdbx_description
1 polymer ?
#
loop_
_entity_poly.entity_id
_entity_poly.type
_entity_poly.pdbx_seq_one_letter_code
_entity_poly.pdbx_strand_id
1 'polypeptide(L)' 'MPLSSKATLSAALAKARTAVQLDQAQYHDGAKAYYVEVVGMLARVISRASHEKDVKKLEDIRRAYTDRIQQLDALSAGA' A
#
# COMPACT_ATOMS: atom_id res chain seq x y z
N MET A 1 -12.83 -4.35 -18.05
CA MET A 1 -11.48 -4.75 -18.48
C MET A 1 -10.63 -5.08 -17.25
N PRO A 2 -10.13 -6.31 -17.07
CA PRO A 2 -9.26 -6.62 -15.94
C PRO A 2 -7.89 -5.94 -16.16
N LEU A 3 -7.49 -5.05 -15.26
CA LEU A 3 -6.15 -4.45 -15.27
C LEU A 3 -5.11 -5.57 -15.18
N SER A 4 -4.17 -5.61 -16.14
CA SER A 4 -3.02 -6.52 -16.06
C SER A 4 -2.30 -6.33 -14.72
N SER A 5 -1.76 -7.40 -14.14
CA SER A 5 -1.03 -7.35 -12.86
C SER A 5 0.08 -6.29 -12.87
N LYS A 6 0.71 -6.05 -14.04
CA LYS A 6 1.72 -4.99 -14.23
C LYS A 6 1.14 -3.58 -14.13
N ALA A 7 -0.03 -3.34 -14.73
CA ALA A 7 -0.72 -2.05 -14.64
C ALA A 7 -1.23 -1.78 -13.22
N THR A 8 -1.74 -2.82 -12.55
CA THR A 8 -2.17 -2.75 -11.14
C THR A 8 -0.98 -2.45 -10.23
N LEU A 9 0.16 -3.10 -10.45
CA LEU A 9 1.38 -2.85 -9.68
C LEU A 9 1.92 -1.44 -9.89
N SER A 10 1.98 -0.96 -11.14
CA SER A 10 2.42 0.41 -11.44
C SER A 10 1.54 1.45 -10.75
N ALA A 11 0.22 1.26 -10.79
CA ALA A 11 -0.73 2.13 -10.12
C ALA A 11 -0.61 2.07 -8.59
N ALA A 12 -0.39 0.88 -8.01
CA ALA A 12 -0.12 0.73 -6.58
C ALA A 12 1.15 1.47 -6.17
N LEU A 13 2.23 1.38 -6.95
CA LEU A 13 3.48 2.09 -6.67
C LEU A 13 3.33 3.62 -6.80
N ALA A 14 2.58 4.10 -7.78
CA ALA A 14 2.29 5.53 -7.91
C ALA A 14 1.52 6.05 -6.68
N LYS A 15 0.50 5.32 -6.24
CA LYS A 15 -0.26 5.65 -5.02
C LYS A 15 0.58 5.56 -3.76
N ALA A 16 1.48 4.58 -3.66
CA ALA A 16 2.38 4.45 -2.53
C ALA A 16 3.31 5.67 -2.40
N ARG A 17 3.79 6.22 -3.52
CA ARG A 17 4.58 7.46 -3.51
C ARG A 17 3.77 8.63 -2.98
N THR A 18 2.52 8.78 -3.43
CA THR A 18 1.61 9.82 -2.91
C THR A 18 1.34 9.64 -1.41
N ALA A 19 1.11 8.41 -0.96
CA ALA A 19 0.91 8.09 0.45
C ALA A 19 2.10 8.55 1.29
N VAL A 20 3.32 8.20 0.88
CA VAL A 20 4.56 8.60 1.56
C VAL A 20 4.74 10.11 1.59
N GLN A 21 4.42 10.81 0.50
CA GLN A 21 4.51 12.27 0.44
C GLN A 21 3.52 12.95 1.42
N LEU A 22 2.28 12.47 1.47
CA LEU A 22 1.28 12.98 2.42
C LEU A 22 1.67 12.68 3.87
N ASP A 23 2.21 11.49 4.11
CA ASP A 23 2.67 11.03 5.42
C ASP A 23 3.83 11.90 5.93
N GLN A 24 4.83 12.16 5.07
CA GLN A 24 5.94 13.07 5.37
C GLN A 24 5.48 14.51 5.63
N ALA A 25 4.38 14.93 5.01
CA ALA A 25 3.77 16.24 5.21
C ALA A 25 2.76 16.27 6.38
N GLN A 26 2.71 15.21 7.21
CA GLN A 26 1.79 15.06 8.36
C GLN A 26 0.29 15.09 7.99
N TYR A 27 -0.06 14.90 6.72
CA TYR A 27 -1.44 14.69 6.27
C TYR A 27 -1.84 13.23 6.48
N HIS A 28 -1.94 12.81 7.74
CA HIS A 28 -2.11 11.41 8.14
C HIS A 28 -3.39 10.75 7.59
N ASP A 29 -4.52 11.45 7.61
CA ASP A 29 -5.80 10.91 7.11
C ASP A 29 -5.73 10.64 5.60
N GLY A 30 -5.15 11.58 4.85
CA GLY A 30 -4.91 11.43 3.41
C GLY A 30 -3.95 10.27 3.14
N ALA A 31 -2.81 10.24 3.83
CA ALA A 31 -1.82 9.17 3.68
C ALA A 31 -2.43 7.78 3.94
N LYS A 32 -3.21 7.65 5.02
CA LYS A 32 -3.88 6.40 5.38
C LYS A 32 -4.81 5.91 4.26
N ALA A 33 -5.63 6.78 3.67
CA ALA A 33 -6.52 6.42 2.58
C ALA A 33 -5.75 5.81 1.40
N TYR A 34 -4.64 6.43 1.00
CA TYR A 34 -3.79 5.89 -0.08
C TYR A 34 -3.11 4.57 0.32
N TYR A 35 -2.58 4.44 1.54
CA TYR A 35 -1.98 3.18 2.00
C TYR A 35 -2.97 2.02 1.98
N VAL A 36 -4.22 2.23 2.42
CA VAL A 36 -5.28 1.20 2.39
C VAL A 36 -5.53 0.72 0.95
N GLU A 37 -5.62 1.65 0.00
CA GLU A 37 -5.78 1.30 -1.41
C GLU A 37 -4.59 0.52 -1.96
N VAL A 38 -3.36 0.94 -1.62
CA VAL A 38 -2.12 0.26 -2.02
C VAL A 38 -2.11 -1.17 -1.50
N VAL A 39 -2.42 -1.38 -0.22
CA VAL A 39 -2.49 -2.73 0.40
C VAL A 39 -3.49 -3.62 -0.35
N GLY A 40 -4.68 -3.10 -0.69
CA GLY A 40 -5.68 -3.85 -1.46
C GLY A 40 -5.28 -4.14 -2.91
N MET A 41 -4.49 -3.25 -3.53
CA MET A 41 -3.94 -3.49 -4.87
C MET A 41 -2.81 -4.52 -4.84
N LEU A 42 -1.90 -4.44 -3.87
CA LEU A 42 -0.84 -5.41 -3.67
C LEU A 42 -1.40 -6.81 -3.41
N ALA A 43 -2.42 -6.95 -2.55
CA ALA A 43 -3.08 -8.22 -2.31
C ALA A 43 -3.63 -8.87 -3.59
N ARG A 44 -4.24 -8.08 -4.49
CA ARG A 44 -4.73 -8.56 -5.80
C ARG A 44 -3.62 -8.96 -6.76
N VAL A 45 -2.46 -8.30 -6.69
CA VAL A 45 -1.30 -8.66 -7.51
C VAL A 45 -0.66 -9.94 -6.97
N ILE A 46 -0.49 -10.04 -5.66
CA ILE A 46 0.07 -11.20 -4.97
C ILE A 46 -0.76 -12.45 -5.23
N SER A 47 -2.10 -12.35 -5.15
CA SER A 47 -2.99 -13.49 -5.41
C SER A 47 -2.90 -14.04 -6.84
N ARG A 48 -2.30 -13.29 -7.77
CA ARG A 48 -2.12 -13.65 -9.19
C ARG A 48 -0.67 -13.92 -9.55
N ALA A 49 0.27 -13.72 -8.63
CA ALA A 49 1.68 -13.87 -8.88
C ALA A 49 2.09 -15.34 -8.72
N SER A 50 2.75 -15.89 -9.73
CA SER A 50 3.22 -17.30 -9.72
C SER A 50 4.67 -17.44 -9.24
N HIS A 51 5.41 -16.33 -9.16
CA HIS A 51 6.81 -16.33 -8.72
C HIS A 51 6.92 -16.03 -7.23
N GLU A 52 7.34 -17.02 -6.45
CA GLU A 52 7.47 -16.93 -4.99
C GLU A 52 8.35 -15.76 -4.53
N LYS A 53 9.45 -15.48 -5.25
CA LYS A 53 10.34 -14.35 -4.95
C LYS A 53 9.63 -12.99 -5.07
N ASP A 54 8.76 -12.84 -6.08
CA ASP A 54 8.00 -11.60 -6.28
C ASP A 54 6.86 -11.50 -5.27
N VAL A 55 6.18 -12.62 -4.99
CA VAL A 55 5.18 -12.72 -3.92
C VAL A 55 5.77 -12.26 -2.59
N LYS A 56 6.94 -12.80 -2.20
CA LYS A 56 7.59 -12.45 -0.94
C LYS A 56 7.91 -10.97 -0.83
N LYS A 57 8.50 -10.38 -1.88
CA LYS A 57 8.79 -8.93 -1.93
C LYS A 57 7.52 -8.08 -1.82
N LEU A 58 6.47 -8.45 -2.56
CA LEU A 58 5.21 -7.71 -2.54
C LEU A 58 4.51 -7.83 -1.18
N GLU A 59 4.59 -9.00 -0.53
CA GLU A 59 4.11 -9.21 0.83
C GLU A 59 4.89 -8.38 1.86
N ASP A 60 6.22 -8.28 1.73
CA ASP A 60 7.03 -7.44 2.62
C ASP A 60 6.67 -5.96 2.50
N ILE A 61 6.47 -5.47 1.26
CA ILE A 61 5.99 -4.10 1.01
C ILE A 61 4.58 -3.90 1.57
N ARG A 62 3.68 -4.86 1.35
CA ARG A 62 2.30 -4.82 1.86
C ARG A 62 2.27 -4.76 3.39
N ARG A 63 3.11 -5.56 4.06
CA ARG A 63 3.27 -5.55 5.53
C ARG A 63 3.74 -4.18 6.02
N ALA A 64 4.80 -3.63 5.42
CA ALA A 64 5.31 -2.31 5.81
C ALA A 64 4.23 -1.21 5.74
N TYR A 65 3.39 -1.19 4.70
CA TYR A 65 2.30 -0.23 4.60
C TYR A 65 1.13 -0.53 5.55
N THR A 66 0.88 -1.81 5.86
CA THR A 66 -0.13 -2.20 6.85
C THR A 66 0.28 -1.72 8.25
N ASP A 67 1.55 -1.93 8.63
CA ASP A 67 2.10 -1.47 9.90
C ASP A 67 2.01 0.07 9.99
N ARG A 68 2.29 0.78 8.90
CA ARG A 68 2.15 2.24 8.87
C ARG A 68 0.70 2.70 9.08
N ILE A 69 -0.28 2.04 8.47
CA ILE A 69 -1.70 2.33 8.70
C ILE A 69 -2.04 2.18 10.20
N GLN A 70 -1.59 1.11 10.83
CA GLN A 70 -1.83 0.89 12.27
C GLN A 70 -1.19 1.98 13.14
N GLN A 71 0.02 2.43 12.78
CA GLN A 71 0.67 3.56 13.46
C GLN A 71 -0.12 4.86 13.29
N LEU A 72 -0.64 5.15 12.09
CA LEU A 72 -1.47 6.33 11.83
C LEU A 72 -2.80 6.25 12.61
N ASP A 73 -3.37 5.05 12.75
CA ASP A 73 -4.56 4.81 13.58
C ASP A 73 -4.29 5.06 15.06
N ALA A 74 -3.17 4.60 15.58
CA ALA A 74 -2.77 4.90 16.96
C ALA A 74 -2.54 6.41 17.19
N LEU A 75 -2.00 7.12 16.20
CA LEU A 75 -1.81 8.58 16.27
C LEU A 75 -3.12 9.35 16.26
N SER A 76 -4.12 8.90 15.49
CA SER A 76 -5.44 9.54 15.42
C SER A 76 -6.34 9.20 16.62
N ALA A 77 -6.17 8.03 17.23
CA ALA A 77 -6.91 7.61 18.43
C ALA A 77 -6.36 8.22 19.73
N GLY A 78 -5.19 8.87 19.69
CA GLY A 78 -4.53 9.51 20.84
C GLY A 78 -4.80 11.02 20.96
N ALA A 79 -5.79 11.57 20.25
CA ALA A 79 -6.20 12.97 20.30
C ALA A 79 -7.43 13.19 21.20
#